data_AF-A0A1Q6V362-F1
#
_entry.id   AF-A0A1Q6V362-F1
#
_cell.length_a   1.000
_cell.length_b   1.000
_cell.length_c   1.000
_cell.angle_alpha   90.00
_cell.angle_beta   90.00
_cell.angle_gamma   90.00
#
_symmetry.space_group_name_H-M   'P 1'
#
loop_
_entity.id
_entity.type
_entity.pdbx_description
1 polymer ?
#
loop_
_entity_poly.entity_id
_entity_poly.type
_entity_poly.pdbx_seq_one_letter_code
_entity_poly.pdbx_strand_id
1 'polypeptide(L)'
;MEPGYLLASFAAFALFHSTANALDECMATLKDPHGSVIVREYGKVAARLKGGEHFLAEPGPYGWSVYLKSGCNGFIGKAKLQLLPNEPVMKLNYDQEKKLWQKLQSARDSERYDAISAKEHGVNYFQLLTAAGNGDLKAMARFFSLARFMDTSAAEEYYPERWVLVHVVGDERFARFLSTQPAKVRENIGVTLSSPGDTEPISKPKPYLKQYFPKTYRILFGKGQ
;
A
#
# COMPACT_ATOMS: atom_id res chain seq x y z
N MET A 1 -41.41 -18.64 0.42
CA MET A 1 -41.00 -19.14 -0.89
C MET A 1 -40.38 -17.98 -1.66
N GLU A 2 -39.06 -18.06 -1.84
CA GLU A 2 -38.29 -17.57 -3.00
C GLU A 2 -38.97 -17.98 -4.33
N PRO A 3 -38.71 -17.30 -5.48
CA PRO A 3 -37.36 -17.07 -6.04
C PRO A 3 -37.16 -15.63 -6.61
N GLY A 4 -35.98 -15.14 -6.93
CA GLY A 4 -34.63 -15.69 -6.93
C GLY A 4 -33.76 -14.64 -7.61
N TYR A 5 -32.93 -13.93 -6.84
CA TYR A 5 -32.03 -12.91 -7.39
C TYR A 5 -30.84 -13.60 -8.07
N LEU A 6 -30.69 -13.30 -9.36
CA LEU A 6 -29.55 -13.71 -10.18
C LEU A 6 -28.25 -13.23 -9.52
N LEU A 7 -27.46 -14.21 -9.05
CA LEU A 7 -26.03 -14.09 -8.78
C LEU A 7 -25.30 -13.73 -10.08
N ALA A 8 -25.18 -12.45 -10.39
CA ALA A 8 -24.27 -11.95 -11.40
C ALA A 8 -22.91 -11.65 -10.74
N SER A 9 -22.13 -12.73 -10.60
CA SER A 9 -20.67 -12.81 -10.52
C SER A 9 -19.88 -11.48 -10.50
N PHE A 10 -19.35 -11.10 -9.32
CA PHE A 10 -18.33 -10.05 -9.12
C PHE A 10 -16.92 -10.46 -9.60
N ALA A 11 -16.83 -11.30 -10.63
CA ALA A 11 -15.56 -11.53 -11.34
C ALA A 11 -15.17 -10.36 -12.26
N ALA A 12 -16.04 -9.36 -12.45
CA ALA A 12 -15.91 -8.37 -13.51
C ALA A 12 -14.92 -7.22 -13.25
N PHE A 13 -14.44 -6.99 -12.02
CA PHE A 13 -13.38 -6.00 -11.77
C PHE A 13 -11.98 -6.61 -11.66
N ALA A 14 -11.88 -7.91 -11.38
CA ALA A 14 -10.63 -8.66 -11.49
C ALA A 14 -10.23 -8.97 -12.95
N LEU A 15 -11.15 -8.80 -13.91
CA LEU A 15 -10.97 -9.19 -15.32
C LEU A 15 -10.53 -8.07 -16.27
N PHE A 16 -10.24 -6.86 -15.80
CA PHE A 16 -9.54 -5.84 -16.61
C PHE A 16 -8.01 -5.86 -16.48
N HIS A 17 -7.44 -6.79 -15.71
CA HIS A 17 -6.01 -7.10 -15.74
C HIS A 17 -5.68 -8.17 -16.80
N SER A 18 -6.37 -8.11 -17.94
CA SER A 18 -6.17 -9.01 -19.09
C SER A 18 -4.86 -8.67 -19.82
N THR A 19 -3.83 -9.46 -19.50
CA THR A 19 -2.82 -10.00 -20.43
C THR A 19 -2.44 -9.12 -21.63
N ALA A 20 -1.59 -8.13 -21.40
CA ALA A 20 -0.83 -7.49 -22.47
C ALA A 20 0.53 -7.06 -21.92
N ASN A 21 1.50 -7.98 -21.85
CA ASN A 21 2.91 -7.73 -21.50
C ASN A 21 3.07 -6.56 -20.51
N ALA A 22 2.44 -6.65 -19.33
CA ALA A 22 2.55 -5.59 -18.35
C ALA A 22 4.03 -5.55 -17.93
N LEU A 23 4.73 -4.47 -18.29
CA LEU A 23 6.00 -4.18 -17.67
C LEU A 23 5.75 -4.16 -16.16
N ASP A 24 6.46 -4.99 -15.41
CA ASP A 24 6.55 -4.86 -13.95
C ASP A 24 6.90 -3.40 -13.61
N GLU A 25 6.57 -2.96 -12.41
CA GLU A 25 6.99 -1.66 -11.91
C GLU A 25 8.51 -1.50 -12.10
N CYS A 26 8.92 -0.31 -12.55
CA CYS A 26 10.33 -0.01 -12.74
C CYS A 26 10.65 1.41 -12.29
N MET A 27 11.93 1.66 -12.00
CA MET A 27 12.37 3.01 -11.77
C MET A 27 12.25 3.83 -13.05
N ALA A 28 11.99 5.13 -12.90
CA ALA A 28 11.85 6.07 -13.99
C ALA A 28 12.28 7.46 -13.54
N THR A 29 12.57 8.32 -14.51
CA THR A 29 12.76 9.76 -14.32
C THR A 29 12.03 10.54 -15.41
N LEU A 30 11.97 11.87 -15.26
CA LEU A 30 11.45 12.75 -16.29
C LEU A 30 12.48 12.96 -17.40
N LYS A 31 12.02 12.90 -18.65
CA LYS A 31 12.81 13.36 -19.81
C LYS A 31 13.04 14.87 -19.79
N ASP A 32 12.07 15.61 -19.26
CA ASP A 32 12.10 17.07 -19.19
C ASP A 32 12.85 17.54 -17.92
N PRO A 33 13.97 18.27 -18.05
CA PRO A 33 14.72 18.78 -16.90
C PRO A 33 13.97 19.86 -16.11
N HIS A 34 12.93 20.49 -16.67
CA HIS A 34 12.15 21.54 -15.99
C HIS A 34 11.09 20.98 -15.02
N GLY A 35 10.94 19.65 -14.95
CA GLY A 35 10.04 18.99 -14.03
C GLY A 35 8.63 18.77 -14.59
N SER A 36 7.75 18.19 -13.76
CA SER A 36 6.35 17.98 -14.12
C SER A 36 5.46 17.96 -12.89
N VAL A 37 4.17 17.71 -13.10
CA VAL A 37 3.22 17.44 -12.03
C VAL A 37 2.67 16.04 -12.19
N ILE A 38 2.46 15.36 -11.06
CA ILE A 38 1.59 14.19 -11.01
C ILE A 38 0.21 14.64 -10.52
N VAL A 39 -0.82 14.09 -11.13
CA VAL A 39 -2.22 14.42 -10.83
C VAL A 39 -2.95 13.18 -10.33
N ARG A 40 -3.89 13.35 -9.40
CA ARG A 40 -4.82 12.28 -9.00
C ARG A 40 -6.06 12.30 -9.91
N GLU A 41 -6.94 11.33 -9.70
CA GLU A 41 -8.29 11.36 -10.27
C GLU A 41 -8.92 12.75 -10.05
N TYR A 42 -9.68 13.23 -11.04
CA TYR A 42 -10.24 14.59 -11.10
C TYR A 42 -9.22 15.72 -11.38
N GLY A 43 -7.99 15.40 -11.80
CA GLY A 43 -7.03 16.38 -12.31
C GLY A 43 -6.36 17.25 -11.24
N LYS A 44 -6.59 16.95 -9.96
CA LYS A 44 -5.96 17.66 -8.85
C LYS A 44 -4.47 17.35 -8.81
N VAL A 45 -3.63 18.38 -8.79
CA VAL A 45 -2.18 18.24 -8.61
C VAL A 45 -1.90 17.60 -7.26
N ALA A 46 -1.23 16.45 -7.28
CA ALA A 46 -0.85 15.70 -6.09
C ALA A 46 0.56 16.08 -5.62
N ALA A 47 1.50 16.20 -6.56
CA ALA A 47 2.86 16.66 -6.28
C ALA A 47 3.53 17.22 -7.55
N ARG A 48 4.65 17.92 -7.32
CA ARG A 48 5.58 18.37 -8.38
C ARG A 48 6.78 17.43 -8.40
N LEU A 49 7.10 16.90 -9.58
CA LEU A 49 8.29 16.11 -9.87
C LEU A 49 9.39 17.03 -10.37
N LYS A 50 10.62 16.83 -9.87
CA LYS A 50 11.79 17.57 -10.36
C LYS A 50 12.44 16.84 -11.53
N GLY A 51 13.09 17.56 -12.43
CA GLY A 51 13.94 16.95 -13.45
C GLY A 51 15.06 16.14 -12.79
N GLY A 52 15.30 14.92 -13.29
CA GLY A 52 16.31 14.01 -12.72
C GLY A 52 15.92 13.36 -11.40
N GLU A 53 14.71 13.58 -10.87
CA GLU A 53 14.19 12.82 -9.73
C GLU A 53 13.86 11.39 -10.18
N HIS A 54 14.28 10.39 -9.40
CA HIS A 54 13.99 8.98 -9.65
C HIS A 54 12.77 8.56 -8.83
N PHE A 55 11.82 7.89 -9.48
CA PHE A 55 10.59 7.42 -8.87
C PHE A 55 10.17 6.09 -9.48
N LEU A 56 9.23 5.41 -8.83
CA LEU A 56 8.68 4.17 -9.35
C LEU A 56 7.56 4.49 -10.33
N ALA A 57 7.49 3.74 -11.42
CA ALA A 57 6.43 3.85 -12.41
C ALA A 57 5.90 2.46 -12.80
N GLU A 58 4.59 2.36 -12.94
CA GLU A 58 3.90 1.18 -13.47
C GLU A 58 2.94 1.61 -14.58
N PRO A 59 2.70 0.75 -15.59
CA PRO A 59 1.75 1.05 -16.66
C PRO A 59 0.33 1.14 -16.10
N GLY A 60 -0.35 2.25 -16.41
CA GLY A 60 -1.76 2.48 -16.07
C GLY A 60 -2.63 2.69 -17.31
N PRO A 61 -3.97 2.66 -17.16
CA PRO A 61 -4.91 2.80 -18.29
C PRO A 61 -4.76 4.13 -19.04
N TYR A 62 -4.44 5.22 -18.32
CA TYR A 62 -4.37 6.58 -18.88
C TYR A 62 -2.95 7.13 -19.01
N GLY A 63 -1.92 6.32 -18.73
CA GLY A 63 -0.55 6.81 -18.62
C GLY A 63 0.34 5.91 -17.79
N TRP A 64 1.21 6.53 -17.01
CA TRP A 64 1.96 5.86 -15.96
C TRP A 64 1.40 6.26 -14.61
N SER A 65 1.15 5.28 -13.75
CA SER A 65 1.03 5.53 -12.32
C SER A 65 2.45 5.71 -11.79
N VAL A 66 2.67 6.82 -11.07
CA VAL A 66 3.96 7.19 -10.50
C VAL A 66 3.85 7.22 -9.00
N TYR A 67 4.84 6.64 -8.33
CA TYR A 67 4.96 6.60 -6.88
C TYR A 67 6.28 7.24 -6.48
N LEU A 68 6.19 8.28 -5.65
CA LEU A 68 7.34 8.92 -5.04
C LEU A 68 7.78 8.17 -3.79
N LYS A 69 9.05 8.34 -3.42
CA LYS A 69 9.61 7.76 -2.19
C LYS A 69 8.80 8.12 -0.95
N SER A 70 8.16 9.29 -0.95
CA SER A 70 7.32 9.78 0.14
C SER A 70 6.01 9.02 0.31
N GLY A 71 5.64 8.12 -0.59
CA GLY A 71 4.32 7.48 -0.67
C GLY A 71 3.34 8.20 -1.60
N CYS A 72 3.63 9.45 -1.96
CA CYS A 72 2.77 10.22 -2.85
C CYS A 72 2.68 9.58 -4.23
N ASN A 73 1.46 9.41 -4.74
CA ASN A 73 1.22 8.84 -6.04
C ASN A 73 0.25 9.65 -6.90
N GLY A 74 0.29 9.39 -8.20
CA GLY A 74 -0.58 10.00 -9.20
C GLY A 74 -0.23 9.56 -10.61
N PHE A 75 -0.85 10.18 -11.60
CA PHE A 75 -0.70 9.84 -13.01
C PHE A 75 0.17 10.87 -13.74
N ILE A 76 0.92 10.38 -14.72
CA ILE A 76 1.64 11.20 -15.71
C ILE A 76 1.50 10.61 -17.11
N GLY A 77 1.45 11.49 -18.13
CA GLY A 77 1.33 11.06 -19.53
C GLY A 77 2.55 10.27 -20.02
N LYS A 78 2.31 9.30 -20.92
CA LYS A 78 3.31 8.32 -21.41
C LYS A 78 4.58 8.94 -21.98
N ALA A 79 4.47 10.08 -22.67
CA ALA A 79 5.59 10.71 -23.37
C ALA A 79 6.64 11.35 -22.45
N LYS A 80 6.34 11.53 -21.15
CA LYS A 80 7.17 12.33 -20.22
C LYS A 80 8.27 11.54 -19.52
N LEU A 81 8.21 10.21 -19.53
CA LEU A 81 9.10 9.36 -18.74
C LEU A 81 10.25 8.77 -19.54
N GLN A 82 11.41 8.67 -18.90
CA GLN A 82 12.51 7.79 -19.25
C GLN A 82 12.52 6.63 -18.24
N LEU A 83 12.34 5.41 -18.72
CA LEU A 83 12.34 4.21 -17.89
C LEU A 83 13.76 3.75 -17.60
N LEU A 84 13.97 3.21 -16.39
CA LEU A 84 15.24 2.75 -15.85
C LEU A 84 15.06 1.30 -15.34
N PRO A 85 14.77 0.32 -16.23
CA PRO A 85 14.39 -1.04 -15.83
C PRO A 85 15.49 -1.84 -15.12
N ASN A 86 16.75 -1.40 -15.24
CA ASN A 86 17.90 -2.05 -14.60
C ASN A 86 18.21 -1.45 -13.22
N GLU A 87 17.60 -0.33 -12.86
CA GLU A 87 17.76 0.26 -11.53
C GLU A 87 16.87 -0.49 -10.53
N PRO A 88 17.40 -0.91 -9.38
CA PRO A 88 16.59 -1.55 -8.35
C PRO A 88 15.44 -0.65 -7.90
N VAL A 89 14.25 -1.23 -7.75
CA VAL A 89 13.06 -0.54 -7.22
C VAL A 89 13.40 0.11 -5.89
N MET A 90 13.08 1.38 -5.72
CA MET A 90 13.38 2.12 -4.50
C MET A 90 12.56 1.65 -3.29
N LYS A 91 13.12 1.83 -2.10
CA LYS A 91 12.35 1.69 -0.85
C LYS A 91 11.39 2.86 -0.68
N LEU A 92 10.10 2.56 -0.54
CA LEU A 92 9.07 3.52 -0.17
C LEU A 92 9.15 3.85 1.34
N ASN A 93 8.85 5.08 1.73
CA ASN A 93 8.90 5.51 3.13
C ASN A 93 7.51 5.88 3.70
N TYR A 94 6.60 6.36 2.84
CA TYR A 94 5.25 6.79 3.23
C TYR A 94 5.20 7.86 4.35
N ASP A 95 6.17 8.78 4.34
CA ASP A 95 6.25 9.89 5.30
C ASP A 95 5.03 10.83 5.20
N GLN A 96 4.39 10.90 4.04
CA GLN A 96 3.21 11.73 3.83
C GLN A 96 1.97 11.12 4.48
N GLU A 97 1.78 9.82 4.34
CA GLU A 97 0.68 9.05 4.94
C GLU A 97 0.77 9.09 6.46
N LYS A 98 1.99 8.95 7.01
CA LYS A 98 2.22 9.11 8.45
C LYS A 98 1.74 10.48 8.97
N LYS A 99 2.02 11.56 8.24
CA LYS A 99 1.53 12.91 8.59
C LYS A 99 0.02 13.04 8.42
N LEU A 100 -0.56 12.37 7.44
CA LEU A 100 -2.00 12.34 7.22
C LEU A 100 -2.72 11.68 8.39
N TRP A 101 -2.25 10.52 8.87
CA TRP A 101 -2.83 9.86 10.04
C TRP A 101 -2.83 10.77 11.28
N GLN A 102 -1.71 11.46 11.53
CA GLN A 102 -1.59 12.41 12.64
C GLN A 102 -2.59 13.57 12.53
N LYS A 103 -2.83 14.08 11.31
CA LYS A 103 -3.81 15.14 11.07
C LYS A 103 -5.25 14.64 11.28
N LEU A 104 -5.52 13.38 10.93
CA LEU A 104 -6.87 12.80 10.98
C LEU A 104 -7.23 12.19 12.33
N GLN A 105 -6.30 12.07 13.28
CA GLN A 105 -6.56 11.44 14.59
C GLN A 105 -7.70 12.10 15.39
N SER A 106 -7.97 13.40 15.14
CA SER A 106 -9.02 14.18 15.79
C SER A 106 -10.24 14.42 14.90
N ALA A 107 -10.27 13.85 13.68
CA ALA A 107 -11.43 13.94 12.81
C ALA A 107 -12.57 13.14 13.47
N ARG A 108 -13.68 13.84 13.76
CA ARG A 108 -14.86 13.22 14.41
C ARG A 108 -15.63 12.32 13.46
N ASP A 109 -15.64 12.72 12.19
CA ASP A 109 -16.31 12.05 11.09
C ASP A 109 -15.30 11.86 9.95
N SER A 110 -15.26 10.65 9.42
CA SER A 110 -14.47 10.29 8.26
C SER A 110 -15.41 9.64 7.26
N GLU A 111 -15.25 10.00 5.98
CA GLU A 111 -15.99 9.40 4.87
C GLU A 111 -15.35 8.08 4.41
N ARG A 112 -14.21 7.69 5.01
CA ARG A 112 -13.52 6.45 4.71
C ARG A 112 -14.22 5.25 5.33
N TYR A 113 -14.49 4.25 4.52
CA TYR A 113 -15.16 3.02 4.92
C TYR A 113 -14.39 2.24 5.99
N ASP A 114 -13.05 2.23 5.95
CA ASP A 114 -12.25 1.57 6.99
C ASP A 114 -12.41 2.24 8.37
N ALA A 115 -12.43 3.57 8.39
CA ALA A 115 -12.64 4.36 9.60
C ALA A 115 -14.07 4.22 10.14
N ILE A 116 -15.07 4.16 9.25
CA ILE A 116 -16.48 3.92 9.61
C ILE A 116 -16.64 2.53 10.23
N SER A 117 -16.18 1.47 9.54
CA SER A 117 -16.26 0.09 10.02
C SER A 117 -15.52 -0.10 11.36
N ALA A 118 -14.34 0.53 11.52
CA ALA A 118 -13.62 0.54 12.79
C ALA A 118 -14.42 1.22 13.93
N LYS A 119 -15.10 2.34 13.63
CA LYS A 119 -15.92 3.09 14.60
C LYS A 119 -17.11 2.26 15.10
N GLU A 120 -17.76 1.50 14.23
CA GLU A 120 -18.83 0.56 14.60
C GLU A 120 -18.37 -0.50 15.62
N HIS A 121 -17.07 -0.81 15.61
CA HIS A 121 -16.42 -1.73 16.54
C HIS A 121 -15.70 -1.02 17.70
N GLY A 122 -16.03 0.26 17.95
CA GLY A 122 -15.51 1.05 19.06
C GLY A 122 -14.03 1.44 18.92
N VAL A 123 -13.50 1.49 17.69
CA VAL A 123 -12.09 1.82 17.42
C VAL A 123 -12.00 3.17 16.73
N ASN A 124 -11.23 4.10 17.31
CA ASN A 124 -10.78 5.29 16.60
C ASN A 124 -9.62 4.90 15.66
N TYR A 125 -9.93 4.76 14.37
CA TYR A 125 -9.02 4.23 13.36
C TYR A 125 -7.72 5.04 13.20
N PHE A 126 -7.80 6.35 13.02
CA PHE A 126 -6.61 7.19 12.80
C PHE A 126 -5.77 7.37 14.06
N GLN A 127 -6.41 7.40 15.24
CA GLN A 127 -5.67 7.37 16.51
C GLN A 127 -4.91 6.04 16.68
N LEU A 128 -5.54 4.92 16.33
CA LEU A 128 -4.91 3.60 16.36
C LEU A 128 -3.76 3.49 15.36
N LEU A 129 -3.96 3.90 14.10
CA LEU A 129 -2.92 3.91 13.06
C LEU A 129 -1.74 4.80 13.45
N THR A 130 -2.00 5.98 14.03
CA THR A 130 -0.93 6.88 14.50
C THR A 130 -0.11 6.24 15.61
N ALA A 131 -0.76 5.61 16.60
CA ALA A 131 -0.06 4.89 17.66
C ALA A 131 0.76 3.70 17.12
N ALA A 132 0.17 2.92 16.21
CA ALA A 132 0.83 1.81 15.55
C ALA A 132 2.05 2.27 14.74
N GLY A 133 1.91 3.35 13.94
CA GLY A 133 2.98 3.95 13.16
C GLY A 133 4.11 4.57 13.99
N ASN A 134 3.83 4.90 15.25
CA ASN A 134 4.85 5.29 16.23
C ASN A 134 5.57 4.09 16.88
N GLY A 135 5.15 2.86 16.56
CA GLY A 135 5.78 1.62 17.01
C GLY A 135 5.15 1.00 18.25
N ASP A 136 3.96 1.43 18.67
CA ASP A 136 3.24 0.78 19.76
C ASP A 136 2.81 -0.65 19.35
N LEU A 137 3.36 -1.65 20.03
CA LEU A 137 3.11 -3.06 19.73
C LEU A 137 1.65 -3.48 19.97
N LYS A 138 0.98 -2.91 20.97
CA LYS A 138 -0.43 -3.19 21.27
C LYS A 138 -1.32 -2.55 20.20
N ALA A 139 -1.00 -1.32 19.80
CA ALA A 139 -1.70 -0.65 18.71
C ALA A 139 -1.55 -1.42 17.39
N MET A 140 -0.33 -1.89 17.04
CA MET A 140 -0.12 -2.75 15.87
C MET A 140 -0.95 -4.04 15.96
N ALA A 141 -0.91 -4.75 17.09
CA ALA A 141 -1.72 -5.96 17.26
C ALA A 141 -3.23 -5.69 17.08
N ARG A 142 -3.72 -4.58 17.65
CA ARG A 142 -5.12 -4.17 17.49
C ARG A 142 -5.45 -3.81 16.04
N PHE A 143 -4.58 -3.08 15.33
CA PHE A 143 -4.76 -2.74 13.92
C PHE A 143 -4.80 -3.97 13.02
N PHE A 144 -3.89 -4.93 13.19
CA PHE A 144 -3.90 -6.17 12.42
C PHE A 144 -5.12 -7.05 12.74
N SER A 145 -5.70 -6.94 13.93
CA SER A 145 -6.94 -7.63 14.30
C SER A 145 -8.20 -7.09 13.60
N LEU A 146 -8.16 -5.87 13.04
CA LEU A 146 -9.33 -5.27 12.38
C LEU A 146 -9.74 -6.05 11.13
N ALA A 147 -8.79 -6.72 10.46
CA ALA A 147 -9.02 -7.52 9.25
C ALA A 147 -10.20 -8.50 9.35
N ARG A 148 -10.55 -8.96 10.56
CA ARG A 148 -11.66 -9.89 10.80
C ARG A 148 -13.06 -9.30 10.52
N PHE A 149 -13.18 -7.98 10.46
CA PHE A 149 -14.45 -7.28 10.27
C PHE A 149 -14.37 -6.16 9.21
N MET A 150 -13.23 -6.05 8.51
CA MET A 150 -13.12 -5.17 7.34
C MET A 150 -13.71 -5.92 6.14
N ASP A 151 -14.90 -5.52 5.73
CA ASP A 151 -15.62 -6.08 4.59
C ASP A 151 -15.53 -5.16 3.37
N THR A 152 -15.76 -5.72 2.18
CA THR A 152 -15.93 -5.01 0.90
C THR A 152 -15.11 -3.71 0.79
N SER A 153 -15.75 -2.54 0.84
CA SER A 153 -15.11 -1.23 0.69
C SER A 153 -14.18 -0.86 1.85
N ALA A 154 -14.45 -1.31 3.08
CA ALA A 154 -13.55 -1.11 4.20
C ALA A 154 -12.26 -1.93 4.03
N ALA A 155 -12.33 -3.12 3.45
CA ALA A 155 -11.16 -3.92 3.12
C ALA A 155 -10.27 -3.24 2.06
N GLU A 156 -10.87 -2.67 1.02
CA GLU A 156 -10.16 -1.96 -0.06
C GLU A 156 -9.31 -0.79 0.45
N GLU A 157 -9.76 -0.09 1.50
CA GLU A 157 -8.99 0.98 2.13
C GLU A 157 -8.00 0.48 3.19
N TYR A 158 -8.36 -0.58 3.92
CA TYR A 158 -7.58 -1.11 5.04
C TYR A 158 -6.29 -1.85 4.62
N TYR A 159 -6.34 -2.68 3.58
CA TYR A 159 -5.16 -3.45 3.16
C TYR A 159 -4.01 -2.57 2.65
N PRO A 160 -4.25 -1.50 1.87
CA PRO A 160 -3.22 -0.51 1.56
C PRO A 160 -2.60 0.13 2.80
N GLU A 161 -3.41 0.52 3.81
CA GLU A 161 -2.89 1.11 5.05
C GLU A 161 -2.01 0.13 5.85
N ARG A 162 -2.28 -1.17 5.75
CA ARG A 162 -1.39 -2.19 6.33
C ARG A 162 -0.03 -2.17 5.68
N TRP A 163 0.04 -2.11 4.35
CA TRP A 163 1.31 -2.04 3.62
C TRP A 163 2.09 -0.77 3.97
N VAL A 164 1.39 0.37 4.03
CA VAL A 164 1.94 1.65 4.48
C VAL A 164 2.51 1.52 5.90
N LEU A 165 1.76 0.91 6.83
CA LEU A 165 2.19 0.74 8.22
C LEU A 165 3.51 -0.03 8.33
N VAL A 166 3.71 -1.10 7.55
CA VAL A 166 4.98 -1.85 7.51
C VAL A 166 6.17 -0.94 7.19
N HIS A 167 6.01 -0.03 6.22
CA HIS A 167 7.05 0.92 5.83
C HIS A 167 7.28 1.98 6.90
N VAL A 168 6.20 2.56 7.43
CA VAL A 168 6.25 3.62 8.44
C VAL A 168 6.92 3.17 9.73
N VAL A 169 6.65 1.94 10.19
CA VAL A 169 7.30 1.43 11.42
C VAL A 169 8.73 0.95 11.16
N GLY A 170 9.02 0.51 9.94
CA GLY A 170 10.32 -0.02 9.54
C GLY A 170 10.59 -1.45 10.01
N ASP A 171 11.65 -2.03 9.44
CA ASP A 171 11.97 -3.46 9.59
C ASP A 171 12.18 -3.90 11.04
N GLU A 172 12.93 -3.14 11.83
CA GLU A 172 13.23 -3.50 13.22
C GLU A 172 11.97 -3.66 14.06
N ARG A 173 11.09 -2.64 14.01
CA ARG A 173 9.92 -2.57 14.86
C ARG A 173 8.85 -3.55 14.39
N PHE A 174 8.70 -3.69 13.07
CA PHE A 174 7.76 -4.67 12.53
C PHE A 174 8.20 -6.11 12.83
N ALA A 175 9.50 -6.43 12.70
CA ALA A 175 10.05 -7.72 13.08
C ALA A 175 9.84 -8.02 14.59
N ARG A 176 10.03 -7.01 15.45
CA ARG A 176 9.73 -7.12 16.88
C ARG A 176 8.26 -7.41 17.13
N PHE A 177 7.36 -6.70 16.46
CA PHE A 177 5.92 -6.96 16.51
C PHE A 177 5.59 -8.41 16.09
N LEU A 178 6.08 -8.86 14.93
CA LEU A 178 5.83 -10.22 14.45
C LEU A 178 6.31 -11.28 15.42
N SER A 179 7.44 -11.04 16.10
CA SER A 179 7.99 -11.95 17.10
C SER A 179 7.07 -12.15 18.31
N THR A 180 6.18 -11.18 18.62
CA THR A 180 5.19 -11.31 19.69
C THR A 180 3.87 -11.94 19.24
N GLN A 181 3.67 -12.14 17.92
CA GLN A 181 2.41 -12.67 17.39
C GLN A 181 2.37 -14.21 17.41
N PRO A 182 1.18 -14.83 17.53
CA PRO A 182 1.01 -16.26 17.31
C PRO A 182 1.44 -16.69 15.89
N ALA A 183 1.83 -17.96 15.73
CA ALA A 183 2.29 -18.49 14.45
C ALA A 183 1.26 -18.31 13.31
N LYS A 184 -0.03 -18.59 13.59
CA LYS A 184 -1.11 -18.40 12.61
C LYS A 184 -1.28 -16.95 12.17
N VAL A 185 -1.11 -16.00 13.10
CA VAL A 185 -1.16 -14.57 12.78
C VAL A 185 0.00 -14.18 11.87
N ARG A 186 1.23 -14.66 12.16
CA ARG A 186 2.39 -14.44 11.29
C ARG A 186 2.18 -15.03 9.90
N GLU A 187 1.62 -16.24 9.80
CA GLU A 187 1.31 -16.89 8.53
C GLU A 187 0.34 -16.05 7.69
N ASN A 188 -0.77 -15.61 8.29
CA ASN A 188 -1.77 -14.78 7.60
C ASN A 188 -1.17 -13.44 7.14
N ILE A 189 -0.33 -12.80 7.97
CA ILE A 189 0.40 -11.60 7.58
C ILE A 189 1.34 -11.91 6.41
N GLY A 190 2.08 -13.02 6.47
CA GLY A 190 2.97 -13.49 5.40
C GLY A 190 2.26 -13.74 4.07
N VAL A 191 1.05 -14.30 4.09
CA VAL A 191 0.22 -14.46 2.88
C VAL A 191 -0.05 -13.10 2.25
N THR A 192 -0.61 -12.15 3.01
CA THR A 192 -0.92 -10.80 2.49
C THR A 192 0.31 -10.04 2.03
N LEU A 193 1.40 -10.06 2.79
CA LEU A 193 2.66 -9.39 2.42
C LEU A 193 3.43 -10.11 1.30
N SER A 194 2.88 -11.18 0.74
CA SER A 194 3.42 -11.84 -0.45
C SER A 194 2.50 -11.74 -1.68
N SER A 195 1.33 -11.11 -1.52
CA SER A 195 0.34 -10.92 -2.56
C SER A 195 0.55 -9.57 -3.25
N PRO A 196 0.80 -9.52 -4.56
CA PRO A 196 0.97 -8.27 -5.29
C PRO A 196 -0.19 -7.28 -5.11
N GLY A 197 -1.43 -7.78 -5.03
CA GLY A 197 -2.62 -6.94 -4.84
C GLY A 197 -2.73 -6.30 -3.46
N ASP A 198 -2.01 -6.81 -2.46
CA ASP A 198 -1.95 -6.23 -1.11
C ASP A 198 -0.67 -5.40 -0.88
N THR A 199 0.23 -5.35 -1.87
CA THR A 199 1.55 -4.70 -1.77
C THR A 199 1.82 -3.71 -2.89
N GLU A 200 0.79 -3.21 -3.55
CA GLU A 200 0.92 -2.18 -4.57
C GLU A 200 1.75 -1.00 -4.06
N PRO A 201 2.64 -0.43 -4.89
CA PRO A 201 2.89 -0.75 -6.32
C PRO A 201 3.91 -1.88 -6.58
N ILE A 202 4.24 -2.69 -5.59
CA ILE A 202 5.31 -3.68 -5.70
C ILE A 202 4.75 -5.01 -6.21
N SER A 203 5.02 -5.39 -7.46
CA SER A 203 4.58 -6.67 -8.06
C SER A 203 5.35 -7.87 -7.52
N LYS A 204 6.58 -7.66 -7.03
CA LYS A 204 7.46 -8.71 -6.47
C LYS A 204 7.73 -8.48 -4.98
N PRO A 205 6.73 -8.65 -4.10
CA PRO A 205 6.86 -8.28 -2.70
C PRO A 205 7.87 -9.11 -1.92
N LYS A 206 8.01 -10.41 -2.21
CA LYS A 206 9.00 -11.27 -1.52
C LYS A 206 10.45 -10.78 -1.76
N PRO A 207 10.92 -10.59 -3.01
CA PRO A 207 12.22 -9.97 -3.28
C PRO A 207 12.38 -8.59 -2.62
N TYR A 208 11.39 -7.71 -2.73
CA TYR A 208 11.42 -6.37 -2.14
C TYR A 208 11.58 -6.41 -0.61
N LEU A 209 10.80 -7.25 0.08
CA LEU A 209 10.91 -7.45 1.53
C LEU A 209 12.26 -8.04 1.92
N LYS A 210 12.80 -8.98 1.13
CA LYS A 210 14.14 -9.54 1.38
C LYS A 210 15.22 -8.46 1.32
N GLN A 211 15.10 -7.51 0.41
CA GLN A 211 16.04 -6.41 0.21
C GLN A 211 15.91 -5.31 1.28
N TYR A 212 14.69 -4.86 1.57
CA TYR A 212 14.46 -3.65 2.38
C TYR A 212 13.94 -3.89 3.80
N PHE A 213 13.48 -5.11 4.08
CA PHE A 213 12.94 -5.56 5.36
C PHE A 213 13.48 -6.96 5.74
N PRO A 214 14.80 -7.16 5.79
CA PRO A 214 15.40 -8.49 5.93
C PRO A 214 15.04 -9.21 7.24
N LYS A 215 14.81 -8.48 8.35
CA LYS A 215 14.40 -9.10 9.63
C LYS A 215 12.97 -9.61 9.56
N THR A 216 12.07 -8.78 9.01
CA THR A 216 10.67 -9.15 8.72
C THR A 216 10.60 -10.34 7.78
N TYR A 217 11.35 -10.28 6.67
CA TYR A 217 11.42 -11.36 5.68
C TYR A 217 11.83 -12.68 6.33
N ARG A 218 12.86 -12.68 7.16
CA ARG A 218 13.34 -13.90 7.84
C ARG A 218 12.27 -14.53 8.75
N ILE A 219 11.51 -13.71 9.47
CA ILE A 219 10.44 -14.21 10.36
C ILE A 219 9.29 -14.83 9.55
N LEU A 220 8.90 -14.20 8.44
CA LEU A 220 7.74 -14.62 7.65
C LEU A 220 8.05 -15.75 6.66
N PHE A 221 9.26 -15.76 6.08
CA PHE A 221 9.60 -16.59 4.92
C PHE A 221 10.94 -17.35 5.06
N GLY A 222 11.70 -17.12 6.14
CA GLY A 222 13.05 -17.68 6.30
C GLY A 222 13.13 -19.12 6.79
N LYS A 223 12.01 -19.79 7.06
CA LYS A 223 12.00 -21.23 7.41
C LYS A 223 11.62 -22.04 6.18
N GLY A 224 12.53 -22.87 5.68
CA GLY A 224 12.31 -23.76 4.53
C GLY A 224 12.91 -23.31 3.19
N GLN A 225 13.94 -22.46 3.20
CA GLN A 225 14.86 -22.26 2.07
C GLN A 225 16.20 -22.93 2.38
#